data_AF-A0A1Q3J9W8-F1
#
_entry.id   AF-A0A1Q3J9W8-F1
#
_cell.length_a   1.000
_cell.length_b   1.000
_cell.length_c   1.000
_cell.angle_alpha   90.00
_cell.angle_beta   90.00
_cell.angle_gamma   90.00
#
_symmetry.space_group_name_H-M   'P 1'
#
loop_
_entity.id
_entity.type
_entity.pdbx_description
1 polymer ?
#
loop_
_entity_poly.entity_id
_entity_poly.type
_entity_poly.pdbx_seq_one_letter_code
_entity_poly.pdbx_strand_id
1 'polypeptide(L)'
;MKRSIGIGLAAILAVAAIVPAAVSQGRAPAKLDPKQIAKGMAEVPALIPTAGVSCTPKNALYLGGSTDSKTKVKTDGYEVACNEGMGFVIIASTSAPKPQVFSCLETANLGPDGKPQSIACKLPENADQSKALQPFLTKAGSDCVPTKARAIGATTTNIYFEAACESGKGVVVSTASPASTAGAVEVNPCLAYEAGTNLACTLTDTAAQLKVVDTLAAKSDKACTIKDRRYVLTTGAGDNYYEVACTDGKGYVLQEAKNGSLTRTIDCAQADFVGGGCKLTDSRAAATEQNGLYTRLAKAAGFNCDVSKYGTLQGAAGVDTVELACSNRPDGAIALFGRDAASTKVYDCVQGEVAGFRCSFTKYDPLYGKLSTSLKGLKPDTTCQVSEARVIGATADEGFVELACADGMAGYVIGINKADMKPKEALSCGQAKGIGGGCKLATNVNPKKG
;
A
#
# COMPACT_ATOMS: atom_id res chain seq x y z
N MET A 1 14.92 8.76 -54.44
CA MET A 1 15.65 7.85 -55.34
C MET A 1 16.15 6.66 -54.52
N LYS A 2 15.52 5.50 -54.71
CA LYS A 2 15.95 4.21 -54.15
C LYS A 2 17.08 3.67 -55.05
N ARG A 3 18.16 3.16 -54.47
CA ARG A 3 19.01 2.16 -55.13
C ARG A 3 19.50 1.14 -54.12
N SER A 4 18.79 0.01 -54.13
CA SER A 4 19.23 -1.28 -53.62
C SER A 4 20.17 -1.90 -54.66
N ILE A 5 21.29 -2.45 -54.22
CA ILE A 5 22.03 -3.50 -54.95
C ILE A 5 22.34 -4.58 -53.91
N GLY A 6 21.78 -5.76 -54.14
CA GLY A 6 22.14 -7.00 -53.46
C GLY A 6 23.02 -7.88 -54.35
N ILE A 7 23.22 -9.11 -53.87
CA ILE A 7 24.08 -10.21 -54.36
C ILE A 7 25.48 -10.12 -53.72
N GLY A 8 26.03 -11.11 -53.01
CA GLY A 8 25.61 -12.49 -52.76
C GLY A 8 26.84 -13.29 -52.31
N LEU A 9 26.66 -14.11 -51.27
CA LEU A 9 27.44 -15.26 -50.78
C LEU A 9 28.97 -15.30 -50.96
N ALA A 10 29.68 -15.39 -49.83
CA ALA A 10 30.72 -16.40 -49.62
C ALA A 10 30.77 -16.80 -48.14
N ALA A 11 30.34 -18.03 -47.86
CA ALA A 11 30.49 -18.65 -46.54
C ALA A 11 31.96 -19.03 -46.33
N ILE A 12 32.59 -18.44 -45.30
CA ILE A 12 33.85 -18.94 -44.75
C ILE A 12 33.51 -19.52 -43.38
N LEU A 13 33.48 -20.84 -43.30
CA LEU A 13 33.59 -21.58 -42.05
C LEU A 13 34.95 -21.25 -41.42
N ALA A 14 34.98 -20.29 -40.50
CA ALA A 14 36.07 -20.15 -39.55
C ALA A 14 35.69 -20.97 -38.30
N VAL A 15 36.36 -22.11 -38.13
CA VAL A 15 36.40 -22.83 -36.86
C VAL A 15 37.08 -21.91 -35.86
N ALA A 16 36.28 -21.16 -35.10
CA ALA A 16 36.77 -20.43 -33.94
C ALA A 16 37.11 -21.46 -32.86
N ALA A 17 38.41 -21.73 -32.71
CA ALA A 17 38.94 -22.44 -31.56
C ALA A 17 38.40 -21.77 -30.29
N ILE A 18 37.72 -22.56 -29.46
CA ILE A 18 37.31 -22.18 -28.11
C ILE A 18 38.60 -21.96 -27.33
N VAL A 19 39.06 -20.71 -27.28
CA VAL A 19 40.01 -20.28 -26.27
C VAL A 19 39.20 -20.30 -24.97
N PRO A 20 39.52 -21.15 -23.98
CA PRO A 20 38.87 -21.03 -22.68
C PRO A 20 39.09 -19.60 -22.21
N ALA A 21 38.00 -18.89 -21.90
CA ALA A 21 38.07 -17.63 -21.20
C ALA A 21 38.94 -17.87 -19.98
N ALA A 22 40.17 -17.34 -20.01
CA ALA A 22 41.00 -17.28 -18.84
C ALA A 22 40.20 -16.48 -17.83
N VAL A 23 39.59 -17.18 -16.88
CA VAL A 23 39.11 -16.64 -15.62
C VAL A 23 40.24 -15.74 -15.15
N SER A 24 39.99 -14.43 -15.16
CA SER A 24 40.88 -13.45 -14.55
C SER A 24 41.07 -13.90 -13.10
N GLN A 25 42.13 -14.67 -12.85
CA GLN A 25 42.59 -15.02 -11.52
C GLN A 25 42.71 -13.70 -10.77
N GLY A 26 41.98 -13.61 -9.65
CA GLY A 26 41.95 -12.42 -8.82
C GLY A 26 43.37 -11.91 -8.59
N ARG A 27 43.68 -10.74 -9.15
CA ARG A 27 44.80 -9.94 -8.69
C ARG A 27 44.60 -9.81 -7.18
N ALA A 28 45.57 -10.27 -6.40
CA ALA A 28 45.61 -9.97 -4.98
C ALA A 28 45.33 -8.46 -4.80
N PRO A 29 44.45 -8.07 -3.87
CA PRO A 29 44.12 -6.65 -3.68
C PRO A 29 45.43 -5.89 -3.51
N ALA A 30 45.63 -4.85 -4.31
CA ALA A 30 46.83 -4.04 -4.22
C ALA A 30 46.96 -3.54 -2.78
N LYS A 31 48.09 -3.84 -2.14
CA LYS A 31 48.35 -3.42 -0.76
C LYS A 31 48.23 -1.89 -0.71
N LEU A 32 47.32 -1.38 0.11
CA LEU A 32 47.13 0.06 0.29
C LEU A 32 48.42 0.70 0.81
N ASP A 33 48.81 1.85 0.26
CA ASP A 33 50.02 2.56 0.68
C ASP A 33 49.81 3.13 2.09
N PRO A 34 50.62 2.73 3.09
CA PRO A 34 50.53 3.25 4.45
C PRO A 34 50.65 4.77 4.53
N LYS A 35 51.38 5.42 3.61
CA LYS A 35 51.48 6.89 3.57
C LYS A 35 50.16 7.54 3.17
N GLN A 36 49.42 6.93 2.25
CA GLN A 36 48.09 7.40 1.85
C GLN A 36 47.09 7.24 2.99
N ILE A 37 47.18 6.14 3.75
CA ILE A 37 46.35 5.93 4.95
C ILE A 37 46.69 6.97 6.04
N ALA A 38 47.96 7.14 6.36
CA ALA A 38 48.39 8.11 7.38
C ALA A 38 47.94 9.54 7.03
N LYS A 39 48.08 9.94 5.75
CA LYS A 39 47.59 11.23 5.28
C LYS A 39 46.07 11.34 5.34
N GLY A 40 45.35 10.31 4.89
CA GLY A 40 43.89 10.26 4.96
C GLY A 40 43.39 10.45 6.40
N MET A 41 43.94 9.69 7.34
CA MET A 41 43.58 9.77 8.76
C MET A 41 43.90 11.12 9.41
N ALA A 42 44.94 11.81 8.93
CA ALA A 42 45.30 13.14 9.43
C ALA A 42 44.38 14.24 8.90
N GLU A 43 43.99 14.18 7.62
CA GLU A 43 43.30 15.28 6.94
C GLU A 43 41.76 15.16 6.96
N VAL A 44 41.20 13.94 6.91
CA VAL A 44 39.75 13.72 6.88
C VAL A 44 38.99 14.30 8.08
N PRO A 45 39.47 14.22 9.35
CA PRO A 45 38.71 14.74 10.48
C PRO A 45 38.29 16.22 10.35
N ALA A 46 39.11 17.05 9.69
CA ALA A 46 38.79 18.46 9.43
C ALA A 46 37.79 18.65 8.28
N LEU A 47 37.65 17.67 7.38
CA LEU A 47 36.74 17.71 6.24
C LEU A 47 35.33 17.23 6.58
N ILE A 48 35.16 16.36 7.58
CA ILE A 48 33.85 15.79 7.95
C ILE A 48 32.79 16.87 8.24
N PRO A 49 33.05 17.90 9.08
CA PRO A 49 32.03 18.91 9.38
C PRO A 49 31.63 19.75 8.17
N THR A 50 32.59 20.11 7.30
CA THR A 50 32.34 20.93 6.11
C THR A 50 31.68 20.13 4.99
N ALA A 51 31.99 18.83 4.89
CA ALA A 51 31.33 17.89 4.01
C ALA A 51 29.86 17.64 4.40
N GLY A 52 29.50 17.88 5.67
CA GLY A 52 28.15 17.69 6.17
C GLY A 52 27.75 16.21 6.28
N VAL A 53 28.73 15.33 6.51
CA VAL A 53 28.50 13.89 6.69
C VAL A 53 28.53 13.54 8.18
N SER A 54 27.61 12.68 8.63
CA SER A 54 27.62 12.12 9.97
C SER A 54 28.48 10.85 9.98
N CYS A 55 29.79 10.99 10.18
CA CYS A 55 30.74 9.89 10.09
C CYS A 55 31.85 10.06 11.13
N THR A 56 32.00 9.10 12.04
CA THR A 56 33.23 8.96 12.84
C THR A 56 34.22 8.13 12.02
N PRO A 57 35.35 8.70 11.56
CA PRO A 57 36.31 7.97 10.73
C PRO A 57 36.89 6.78 11.50
N LYS A 58 36.63 5.58 11.01
CA LYS A 58 37.30 4.35 11.43
C LYS A 58 38.65 4.20 10.73
N ASN A 59 38.66 4.51 9.44
CA ASN A 59 39.81 4.47 8.57
C ASN A 59 39.64 5.50 7.44
N ALA A 60 40.73 5.97 6.86
CA ALA A 60 40.72 6.94 5.78
C ALA A 60 41.93 6.78 4.86
N LEU A 61 41.72 6.99 3.56
CA LEU A 61 42.72 6.82 2.52
C LEU A 61 42.78 8.05 1.62
N TYR A 62 43.96 8.64 1.44
CA TYR A 62 44.18 9.66 0.42
C TYR A 62 44.19 9.02 -0.98
N LEU A 63 43.23 9.37 -1.82
CA LEU A 63 43.06 8.83 -3.18
C LEU A 63 43.98 9.49 -4.21
N GLY A 64 44.56 10.64 -3.87
CA GLY A 64 45.35 11.46 -4.77
C GLY A 64 44.75 12.86 -4.95
N GLY A 65 45.45 13.71 -5.68
CA GLY A 65 45.01 15.08 -5.93
C GLY A 65 45.69 15.66 -7.16
N SER A 66 45.18 16.82 -7.59
CA SER A 66 45.70 17.57 -8.72
C SER A 66 45.70 19.06 -8.41
N THR A 67 46.58 19.79 -9.09
CA THR A 67 46.59 21.26 -9.06
C THR A 67 46.52 21.74 -10.49
N ASP A 68 45.48 22.50 -10.81
CA ASP A 68 45.38 23.15 -12.13
C ASP A 68 46.49 24.18 -12.27
N SER A 69 47.33 24.01 -13.30
CA SER A 69 48.53 24.83 -13.48
C SER A 69 48.22 26.32 -13.77
N LYS A 70 47.04 26.62 -14.31
CA LYS A 70 46.61 27.99 -14.68
C LYS A 70 45.85 28.67 -13.56
N THR A 71 44.86 27.99 -12.98
CA THR A 71 43.99 28.58 -11.95
C THR A 71 44.54 28.37 -10.54
N LYS A 72 45.56 27.52 -10.38
CA LYS A 72 46.12 27.08 -9.09
C LYS A 72 45.10 26.42 -8.17
N VAL A 73 43.94 26.02 -8.71
CA VAL A 73 42.93 25.29 -7.97
C VAL A 73 43.48 23.90 -7.66
N LYS A 74 43.62 23.61 -6.37
CA LYS A 74 43.96 22.28 -5.85
C LYS A 74 42.68 21.49 -5.58
N THR A 75 42.67 20.23 -6.00
CA THR A 75 41.61 19.25 -5.74
C THR A 75 42.23 17.98 -5.16
N ASP A 76 41.78 17.57 -3.98
CA ASP A 76 42.25 16.38 -3.27
C ASP A 76 41.07 15.43 -2.99
N GLY A 77 41.29 14.13 -3.21
CA GLY A 77 40.30 13.09 -2.95
C GLY A 77 40.67 12.22 -1.76
N TYR A 78 39.69 11.88 -0.95
CA TYR A 78 39.82 11.04 0.24
C TYR A 78 38.70 10.04 0.29
N GLU A 79 39.00 8.80 0.64
CA GLU A 79 38.01 7.82 1.05
C GLU A 79 37.97 7.74 2.57
N VAL A 80 36.78 7.60 3.15
CA VAL A 80 36.57 7.39 4.58
C VAL A 80 35.68 6.16 4.79
N ALA A 81 36.09 5.32 5.73
CA ALA A 81 35.24 4.27 6.31
C ALA A 81 34.69 4.78 7.64
N CYS A 82 33.37 4.72 7.82
CA CYS A 82 32.69 5.25 9.00
C CYS A 82 32.36 4.13 10.00
N ASN A 83 32.30 4.44 11.29
CA ASN A 83 31.80 3.48 12.28
C ASN A 83 30.27 3.28 12.16
N GLU A 84 29.53 4.34 11.83
CA GLU A 84 28.07 4.40 11.97
C GLU A 84 27.27 4.19 10.67
N GLY A 85 27.92 3.70 9.60
CA GLY A 85 27.22 3.48 8.34
C GLY A 85 28.14 3.29 7.14
N MET A 86 27.63 3.67 5.97
CA MET A 86 28.34 3.61 4.70
C MET A 86 29.54 4.56 4.67
N GLY A 87 30.62 4.13 4.01
CA GLY A 87 31.76 4.99 3.73
C GLY A 87 31.52 5.97 2.58
N PHE A 88 32.39 6.97 2.49
CA PHE A 88 32.28 8.05 1.52
C PHE A 88 33.61 8.35 0.83
N VAL A 89 33.52 8.98 -0.32
CA VAL A 89 34.58 9.73 -0.95
C VAL A 89 34.30 11.22 -0.79
N ILE A 90 35.28 11.93 -0.26
CA ILE A 90 35.27 13.39 -0.09
C ILE A 90 36.26 13.99 -1.08
N ILE A 91 35.78 14.89 -1.94
CA ILE A 91 36.60 15.65 -2.87
C ILE A 91 36.64 17.10 -2.39
N ALA A 92 37.78 17.52 -1.84
CA ALA A 92 38.02 18.87 -1.38
C ALA A 92 38.65 19.71 -2.50
N SER A 93 38.10 20.89 -2.77
CA SER A 93 38.65 21.83 -3.75
C SER A 93 38.88 23.20 -3.12
N THR A 94 40.02 23.82 -3.40
CA THR A 94 40.30 25.21 -3.01
C THR A 94 39.37 26.23 -3.69
N SER A 95 38.68 25.85 -4.76
CA SER A 95 37.70 26.70 -5.46
C SER A 95 36.30 26.67 -4.86
N ALA A 96 36.02 25.80 -3.89
CA ALA A 96 34.68 25.63 -3.32
C ALA A 96 34.75 25.44 -1.79
N PRO A 97 33.94 26.17 -1.00
CA PRO A 97 33.99 26.09 0.45
C PRO A 97 33.45 24.75 1.00
N LYS A 98 32.60 24.05 0.22
CA LYS A 98 32.02 22.77 0.58
C LYS A 98 32.61 21.64 -0.28
N PRO A 99 33.19 20.59 0.32
CA PRO A 99 33.63 19.41 -0.43
C PRO A 99 32.47 18.71 -1.15
N GLN A 100 32.76 18.08 -2.28
CA GLN A 100 31.82 17.13 -2.88
C GLN A 100 31.92 15.80 -2.13
N VAL A 101 30.77 15.14 -1.96
CA VAL A 101 30.68 13.89 -1.21
C VAL A 101 29.92 12.89 -2.07
N PHE A 102 30.50 11.70 -2.20
CA PHE A 102 29.88 10.55 -2.86
C PHE A 102 29.95 9.38 -1.89
N SER A 103 28.88 8.61 -1.75
CA SER A 103 28.95 7.33 -1.06
C SER A 103 29.83 6.34 -1.81
N CYS A 104 30.44 5.39 -1.10
CA CYS A 104 31.18 4.31 -1.75
C CYS A 104 30.30 3.46 -2.69
N LEU A 105 28.98 3.48 -2.50
CA LEU A 105 28.03 2.81 -3.38
C LEU A 105 27.85 3.54 -4.72
N GLU A 106 27.94 4.87 -4.73
CA GLU A 106 27.97 5.66 -5.96
C GLU A 106 29.26 5.48 -6.75
N THR A 107 30.41 5.50 -6.06
CA THR A 107 31.72 5.46 -6.74
C THR A 107 32.08 4.07 -7.26
N ALA A 108 31.35 3.03 -6.86
CA ALA A 108 31.51 1.69 -7.40
C ALA A 108 30.74 1.43 -8.69
N ASN A 109 29.81 2.30 -9.07
CA ASN A 109 29.17 2.21 -10.39
C ASN A 109 30.25 2.30 -11.47
N LEU A 110 30.15 1.45 -12.49
CA LEU A 110 31.06 1.51 -13.62
C LEU A 110 30.87 2.83 -14.37
N GLY A 111 31.97 3.40 -14.85
CA GLY A 111 31.95 4.54 -15.75
C GLY A 111 31.30 4.19 -17.10
N PRO A 112 31.05 5.19 -17.96
CA PRO A 112 30.48 4.96 -19.29
C PRO A 112 31.31 4.02 -20.18
N ASP A 113 32.60 3.86 -19.90
CA ASP A 113 33.52 2.96 -20.58
C ASP A 113 33.53 1.53 -19.98
N GLY A 114 32.64 1.24 -19.03
CA GLY A 114 32.54 -0.04 -18.34
C GLY A 114 33.65 -0.29 -17.32
N LYS A 115 34.48 0.70 -16.99
CA LYS A 115 35.58 0.56 -16.03
C LYS A 115 35.24 1.13 -14.66
N PRO A 116 35.86 0.64 -13.57
CA PRO A 116 35.73 1.27 -12.26
C PRO A 116 36.12 2.74 -12.30
N GLN A 117 35.41 3.58 -11.57
CA GLN A 117 35.77 4.99 -11.45
C GLN A 117 37.13 5.14 -10.76
N SER A 118 37.88 6.19 -11.13
CA SER A 118 39.18 6.49 -10.51
C SER A 118 39.07 6.75 -9.00
N ILE A 119 37.88 7.15 -8.55
CA ILE A 119 37.53 7.41 -7.16
C ILE A 119 36.78 6.24 -6.49
N ALA A 120 36.74 5.06 -7.11
CA ALA A 120 36.14 3.88 -6.48
C ALA A 120 36.84 3.60 -5.13
N CYS A 121 36.02 3.30 -4.11
CA CYS A 121 36.49 2.99 -2.77
C CYS A 121 37.40 1.75 -2.76
N LYS A 122 38.46 1.80 -1.94
CA LYS A 122 39.55 0.84 -1.84
C LYS A 122 39.75 0.30 -0.42
N LEU A 123 39.21 0.97 0.61
CA LEU A 123 39.29 0.49 1.98
C LEU A 123 38.49 -0.81 2.12
N PRO A 124 39.05 -1.88 2.72
CA PRO A 124 38.35 -3.14 2.93
C PRO A 124 37.02 -2.99 3.69
N GLU A 125 36.96 -2.02 4.61
CA GLU A 125 35.77 -1.68 5.39
C GLU A 125 34.59 -1.21 4.52
N ASN A 126 34.88 -0.70 3.32
CA ASN A 126 33.89 -0.23 2.35
C ASN A 126 33.61 -1.22 1.21
N ALA A 127 34.25 -2.40 1.22
CA ALA A 127 34.16 -3.36 0.12
C ALA A 127 32.78 -4.02 0.01
N ASP A 128 32.07 -4.21 1.14
CA ASP A 128 30.76 -4.85 1.17
C ASP A 128 29.64 -3.82 1.07
N GLN A 129 29.30 -3.53 -0.18
CA GLN A 129 28.30 -2.56 -0.59
C GLN A 129 26.88 -2.90 -0.11
N SER A 130 26.56 -4.19 -0.07
CA SER A 130 25.27 -4.69 0.38
C SER A 130 25.10 -4.44 1.88
N LYS A 131 26.14 -4.72 2.69
CA LYS A 131 26.12 -4.45 4.13
C LYS A 131 26.01 -2.97 4.46
N ALA A 132 26.56 -2.09 3.63
CA ALA A 132 26.50 -0.65 3.84
C ALA A 132 25.05 -0.10 3.87
N LEU A 133 24.09 -0.76 3.22
CA LEU A 133 22.68 -0.36 3.24
C LEU A 133 21.89 -0.90 4.44
N GLN A 134 22.39 -1.93 5.14
CA GLN A 134 21.64 -2.56 6.24
C GLN A 134 21.17 -1.57 7.31
N PRO A 135 21.98 -0.59 7.79
CA PRO A 135 21.53 0.38 8.77
C PRO A 135 20.35 1.24 8.30
N PHE A 136 20.30 1.58 7.01
CA PHE A 136 19.22 2.35 6.40
C PHE A 136 17.93 1.54 6.34
N LEU A 137 18.02 0.28 5.92
CA LEU A 137 16.88 -0.64 5.88
C LEU A 137 16.29 -0.88 7.27
N THR A 138 17.15 -1.11 8.26
CA THR A 138 16.75 -1.24 9.67
C THR A 138 16.07 0.03 10.17
N LYS A 139 16.62 1.22 9.87
CA LYS A 139 16.02 2.51 10.25
C LYS A 139 14.62 2.70 9.67
N ALA A 140 14.40 2.24 8.44
CA ALA A 140 13.10 2.29 7.78
C ALA A 140 12.11 1.22 8.26
N GLY A 141 12.55 0.26 9.09
CA GLY A 141 11.74 -0.87 9.55
C GLY A 141 11.56 -1.97 8.49
N SER A 142 12.46 -2.04 7.50
CA SER A 142 12.46 -3.08 6.48
C SER A 142 13.17 -4.34 6.99
N ASP A 143 12.61 -5.51 6.67
CA ASP A 143 13.18 -6.84 6.90
C ASP A 143 14.17 -7.28 5.81
N CYS A 144 14.45 -6.42 4.82
CA CYS A 144 15.36 -6.71 3.73
C CYS A 144 16.79 -6.92 4.26
N VAL A 145 17.34 -8.11 3.99
CA VAL A 145 18.77 -8.42 4.13
C VAL A 145 19.40 -8.33 2.73
N PRO A 146 20.20 -7.29 2.42
CA PRO A 146 20.76 -7.09 1.09
C PRO A 146 21.79 -8.14 0.72
N THR A 147 21.63 -8.74 -0.46
CA THR A 147 22.62 -9.60 -1.11
C THR A 147 23.38 -8.87 -2.20
N LYS A 148 22.75 -7.88 -2.84
CA LYS A 148 23.35 -6.95 -3.79
C LYS A 148 22.83 -5.54 -3.54
N ALA A 149 23.65 -4.54 -3.82
CA ALA A 149 23.25 -3.14 -3.75
C ALA A 149 23.93 -2.32 -4.85
N ARG A 150 23.29 -1.20 -5.24
CA ARG A 150 23.90 -0.19 -6.12
C ARG A 150 23.25 1.18 -5.92
N ALA A 151 23.97 2.24 -6.29
CA ALA A 151 23.36 3.57 -6.40
C ALA A 151 22.62 3.70 -7.73
N ILE A 152 21.39 4.20 -7.69
CA ILE A 152 20.53 4.33 -8.87
C ILE A 152 20.27 5.78 -9.26
N GLY A 153 20.58 6.76 -8.40
CA GLY A 153 20.52 8.17 -8.75
C GLY A 153 20.49 9.07 -7.53
N ALA A 154 20.49 10.38 -7.77
CA ALA A 154 20.38 11.40 -6.73
C ALA A 154 19.66 12.65 -7.25
N THR A 155 19.06 13.40 -6.33
CA THR A 155 18.65 14.80 -6.50
C THR A 155 19.55 15.71 -5.64
N THR A 156 19.23 17.00 -5.60
CA THR A 156 19.91 17.95 -4.71
C THR A 156 19.72 17.65 -3.23
N THR A 157 18.64 16.95 -2.85
CA THR A 157 18.29 16.69 -1.45
C THR A 157 18.34 15.21 -1.09
N ASN A 158 18.17 14.30 -2.06
CA ASN A 158 18.06 12.87 -1.81
C ASN A 158 19.02 12.07 -2.66
N ILE A 159 19.35 10.88 -2.18
CA ILE A 159 20.05 9.84 -2.93
C ILE A 159 19.27 8.54 -2.85
N TYR A 160 19.34 7.77 -3.93
CA TYR A 160 18.58 6.55 -4.14
C TYR A 160 19.52 5.37 -4.35
N PHE A 161 19.26 4.30 -3.61
CA PHE A 161 19.97 3.04 -3.71
C PHE A 161 18.99 1.92 -3.98
N GLU A 162 19.37 0.99 -4.83
CA GLU A 162 18.66 -0.27 -5.02
C GLU A 162 19.34 -1.37 -4.20
N ALA A 163 18.53 -2.21 -3.54
CA ALA A 163 18.98 -3.44 -2.90
C ALA A 163 18.16 -4.64 -3.38
N ALA A 164 18.85 -5.75 -3.67
CA ALA A 164 18.23 -7.07 -3.83
C ALA A 164 18.29 -7.82 -2.50
N CYS A 165 17.14 -8.18 -1.95
CA CYS A 165 17.03 -8.85 -0.66
C CYS A 165 17.17 -10.37 -0.83
N GLU A 166 17.64 -11.06 0.21
CA GLU A 166 17.74 -12.53 0.25
C GLU A 166 16.40 -13.23 -0.02
N SER A 167 15.28 -12.60 0.37
CA SER A 167 13.92 -13.06 0.10
C SER A 167 13.52 -13.04 -1.39
N GLY A 168 14.37 -12.52 -2.27
CA GLY A 168 14.08 -12.29 -3.68
C GLY A 168 13.34 -10.99 -3.99
N LYS A 169 12.94 -10.23 -2.95
CA LYS A 169 12.37 -8.88 -3.10
C LYS A 169 13.45 -7.87 -3.51
N GLY A 170 13.06 -6.85 -4.26
CA GLY A 170 13.89 -5.68 -4.54
C GLY A 170 13.31 -4.45 -3.84
N VAL A 171 14.18 -3.59 -3.33
CA VAL A 171 13.77 -2.33 -2.69
C VAL A 171 14.63 -1.17 -3.14
N VAL A 172 14.03 0.03 -3.15
CA VAL A 172 14.73 1.29 -3.28
C VAL A 172 14.74 1.99 -1.94
N VAL A 173 15.95 2.32 -1.47
CA VAL A 173 16.22 3.15 -0.31
C VAL A 173 16.37 4.59 -0.77
N SER A 174 15.58 5.50 -0.22
CA SER A 174 15.71 6.95 -0.37
C SER A 174 16.18 7.55 0.95
N THR A 175 17.22 8.37 0.90
CA THR A 175 17.79 9.06 2.08
C THR A 175 18.32 10.43 1.66
N ALA A 176 18.71 11.27 2.63
CA ALA A 176 19.29 12.59 2.37
C ALA A 176 20.56 12.49 1.50
N SER A 177 20.90 13.57 0.79
CA SER A 177 22.15 13.73 0.05
C SER A 177 23.03 14.77 0.76
N PRO A 178 24.20 14.41 1.32
CA PRO A 178 24.82 13.08 1.32
C PRO A 178 24.09 12.04 2.19
N ALA A 179 24.24 10.75 1.84
CA ALA A 179 23.55 9.64 2.51
C ALA A 179 23.72 9.68 4.04
N SER A 180 22.61 9.62 4.79
CA SER A 180 22.67 9.68 6.25
C SER A 180 21.49 8.97 6.92
N THR A 181 21.78 8.18 7.95
CA THR A 181 20.77 7.53 8.80
C THR A 181 20.16 8.46 9.85
N ALA A 182 20.72 9.66 10.02
CA ALA A 182 20.23 10.66 10.97
C ALA A 182 18.91 11.32 10.50
N GLY A 183 18.67 11.36 9.18
CA GLY A 183 17.49 11.95 8.57
C GLY A 183 16.36 10.95 8.32
N ALA A 184 15.41 11.36 7.48
CA ALA A 184 14.38 10.47 6.96
C ALA A 184 15.02 9.40 6.06
N VAL A 185 14.58 8.16 6.23
CA VAL A 185 14.93 7.03 5.37
C VAL A 185 13.63 6.35 4.96
N GLU A 186 13.39 6.30 3.66
CA GLU A 186 12.22 5.66 3.07
C GLU A 186 12.65 4.43 2.28
N VAL A 187 11.82 3.39 2.34
CA VAL A 187 12.04 2.15 1.61
C VAL A 187 10.76 1.84 0.84
N ASN A 188 10.88 1.79 -0.48
CA ASN A 188 9.79 1.48 -1.39
C ASN A 188 10.13 0.20 -2.18
N PRO A 189 9.15 -0.62 -2.56
CA PRO A 189 9.40 -1.79 -3.39
C PRO A 189 9.97 -1.37 -4.75
N CYS A 190 10.86 -2.17 -5.33
CA CYS A 190 11.39 -1.92 -6.66
C CYS A 190 10.30 -1.92 -7.75
N LEU A 191 9.14 -2.56 -7.49
CA LEU A 191 7.94 -2.47 -8.32
C LEU A 191 7.40 -1.05 -8.52
N ALA A 192 7.75 -0.11 -7.62
CA ALA A 192 7.41 1.30 -7.77
C ALA A 192 8.31 2.06 -8.77
N TYR A 193 9.39 1.43 -9.23
CA TYR A 193 10.42 2.04 -10.07
C TYR A 193 10.57 1.27 -11.37
N GLU A 194 9.61 1.48 -12.27
CA GLU A 194 9.51 0.78 -13.55
C GLU A 194 10.77 0.93 -14.42
N ALA A 195 10.98 -0.09 -15.26
CA ALA A 195 12.03 -0.10 -16.26
C ALA A 195 11.93 1.12 -17.21
N GLY A 196 13.07 1.65 -17.63
CA GLY A 196 13.14 2.80 -18.53
C GLY A 196 13.09 4.17 -17.86
N THR A 197 12.95 4.23 -16.53
CA THR A 197 13.14 5.46 -15.74
C THR A 197 14.58 5.59 -15.26
N ASN A 198 15.00 6.81 -14.89
CA ASN A 198 16.35 7.06 -14.37
C ASN A 198 16.62 6.37 -13.01
N LEU A 199 15.58 5.92 -12.30
CA LEU A 199 15.67 5.22 -11.02
C LEU A 199 15.23 3.74 -11.14
N ALA A 200 15.23 3.19 -12.36
CA ALA A 200 14.79 1.82 -12.59
C ALA A 200 15.62 0.80 -11.79
N CYS A 201 14.92 -0.13 -11.15
CA CYS A 201 15.56 -1.29 -10.53
C CYS A 201 16.04 -2.29 -11.58
N THR A 202 17.24 -2.86 -11.40
CA THR A 202 17.82 -3.86 -12.31
C THR A 202 18.49 -5.03 -11.60
N LEU A 203 18.58 -5.04 -10.27
CA LEU A 203 19.14 -6.13 -9.47
C LEU A 203 18.14 -7.26 -9.24
N THR A 204 16.85 -7.00 -9.44
CA THR A 204 15.76 -7.97 -9.24
C THR A 204 14.84 -8.02 -10.45
N ASP A 205 14.21 -9.17 -10.64
CA ASP A 205 13.24 -9.41 -11.72
C ASP A 205 11.82 -9.08 -11.26
N THR A 206 11.01 -8.47 -12.11
CA THR A 206 9.63 -8.06 -11.80
C THR A 206 8.76 -9.25 -11.42
N ALA A 207 8.88 -10.38 -12.12
CA ALA A 207 8.06 -11.56 -11.82
C ALA A 207 8.46 -12.16 -10.46
N ALA A 208 9.75 -12.15 -10.13
CA ALA A 208 10.23 -12.55 -8.80
C ALA A 208 9.67 -11.64 -7.68
N GLN A 209 9.68 -10.32 -7.88
CA GLN A 209 9.15 -9.36 -6.91
C GLN A 209 7.65 -9.55 -6.67
N LEU A 210 6.88 -9.87 -7.72
CA LEU A 210 5.43 -10.08 -7.63
C LEU A 210 5.02 -11.39 -6.93
N LYS A 211 5.95 -12.28 -6.56
CA LYS A 211 5.64 -13.49 -5.76
C LYS A 211 5.09 -13.17 -4.38
N VAL A 212 5.33 -11.97 -3.85
CA VAL A 212 4.67 -11.52 -2.60
C VAL A 212 3.15 -11.56 -2.72
N VAL A 213 2.63 -11.30 -3.92
CA VAL A 213 1.19 -11.31 -4.20
C VAL A 213 0.60 -12.71 -4.02
N ASP A 214 1.32 -13.79 -4.39
CA ASP A 214 0.87 -15.16 -4.12
C ASP A 214 0.69 -15.41 -2.62
N THR A 215 1.65 -14.93 -1.82
CA THR A 215 1.63 -15.11 -0.37
C THR A 215 0.48 -14.33 0.29
N LEU A 216 0.22 -13.12 -0.20
CA LEU A 216 -0.88 -12.29 0.28
C LEU A 216 -2.24 -12.83 -0.19
N ALA A 217 -2.35 -13.25 -1.44
CA ALA A 217 -3.56 -13.84 -1.99
C ALA A 217 -3.95 -15.13 -1.27
N ALA A 218 -2.98 -15.97 -0.90
CA ALA A 218 -3.23 -17.17 -0.09
C ALA A 218 -3.76 -16.87 1.32
N LYS A 219 -3.52 -15.66 1.84
CA LYS A 219 -4.08 -15.16 3.11
C LYS A 219 -5.40 -14.41 2.92
N SER A 220 -5.80 -14.14 1.68
CA SER A 220 -7.09 -13.53 1.39
C SER A 220 -8.21 -14.56 1.55
N ASP A 221 -9.42 -14.08 1.82
CA ASP A 221 -10.64 -14.87 1.88
C ASP A 221 -11.26 -15.12 0.49
N LYS A 222 -10.59 -14.69 -0.59
CA LYS A 222 -11.10 -14.76 -1.96
C LYS A 222 -10.62 -16.03 -2.65
N ALA A 223 -11.56 -16.84 -3.14
CA ALA A 223 -11.26 -17.95 -4.02
C ALA A 223 -10.86 -17.43 -5.40
N CYS A 224 -9.61 -17.63 -5.81
CA CYS A 224 -9.08 -17.12 -7.06
C CYS A 224 -7.93 -17.97 -7.58
N THR A 225 -8.09 -18.56 -8.76
CA THR A 225 -6.96 -19.07 -9.54
C THR A 225 -6.35 -17.88 -10.26
N ILE A 226 -5.21 -17.41 -9.74
CA ILE A 226 -4.53 -16.20 -10.22
C ILE A 226 -4.08 -16.39 -11.67
N LYS A 227 -4.61 -15.54 -12.56
CA LYS A 227 -4.21 -15.42 -13.96
C LYS A 227 -3.04 -14.44 -14.11
N ASP A 228 -3.14 -13.30 -13.45
CA ASP A 228 -2.16 -12.23 -13.54
C ASP A 228 -2.15 -11.37 -12.27
N ARG A 229 -1.09 -10.58 -12.08
CA ARG A 229 -0.91 -9.71 -10.92
C ARG A 229 -0.05 -8.50 -11.26
N ARG A 230 -0.29 -7.39 -10.58
CA ARG A 230 0.58 -6.21 -10.71
C ARG A 230 0.66 -5.42 -9.42
N TYR A 231 1.69 -4.60 -9.35
CA TYR A 231 1.74 -3.50 -8.40
C TYR A 231 0.80 -2.37 -8.82
N VAL A 232 0.21 -1.70 -7.83
CA VAL A 232 -0.72 -0.58 -8.02
C VAL A 232 -0.09 0.72 -7.54
N LEU A 233 0.27 0.79 -6.25
CA LEU A 233 0.89 1.96 -5.63
C LEU A 233 1.49 1.62 -4.26
N THR A 234 2.27 2.56 -3.71
CA THR A 234 2.67 2.62 -2.30
C THR A 234 2.14 3.94 -1.74
N THR A 235 1.51 3.91 -0.57
CA THR A 235 1.00 5.11 0.10
C THR A 235 2.09 5.82 0.88
N GLY A 236 1.85 7.07 1.29
CA GLY A 236 2.76 7.78 2.20
C GLY A 236 2.92 7.11 3.58
N ALA A 237 2.00 6.21 3.97
CA ALA A 237 2.13 5.40 5.18
C ALA A 237 3.04 4.16 4.99
N GLY A 238 3.45 3.88 3.75
CA GLY A 238 4.26 2.71 3.39
C GLY A 238 3.46 1.46 3.06
N ASP A 239 2.13 1.54 2.96
CA ASP A 239 1.31 0.42 2.52
C ASP A 239 1.41 0.23 1.01
N ASN A 240 1.60 -1.02 0.57
CA ASN A 240 1.65 -1.40 -0.83
C ASN A 240 0.31 -1.97 -1.27
N TYR A 241 -0.10 -1.64 -2.49
CA TYR A 241 -1.30 -2.18 -3.10
C TYR A 241 -0.93 -3.00 -4.34
N TYR A 242 -1.54 -4.16 -4.47
CA TYR A 242 -1.35 -5.07 -5.59
C TYR A 242 -2.70 -5.50 -6.16
N GLU A 243 -2.84 -5.53 -7.48
CA GLU A 243 -4.00 -6.08 -8.14
C GLU A 243 -3.75 -7.55 -8.46
N VAL A 244 -4.77 -8.38 -8.24
CA VAL A 244 -4.85 -9.78 -8.64
C VAL A 244 -6.00 -9.93 -9.64
N ALA A 245 -5.71 -10.53 -10.78
CA ALA A 245 -6.70 -10.95 -11.76
C ALA A 245 -6.87 -12.47 -11.72
N CYS A 246 -8.10 -12.93 -11.70
CA CYS A 246 -8.47 -14.34 -11.64
C CYS A 246 -8.83 -14.88 -13.02
N THR A 247 -8.69 -16.19 -13.22
CA THR A 247 -9.04 -16.86 -14.48
C THR A 247 -10.54 -16.82 -14.79
N ASP A 248 -11.40 -16.70 -13.79
CA ASP A 248 -12.85 -16.56 -13.93
C ASP A 248 -13.30 -15.15 -14.31
N GLY A 249 -12.35 -14.23 -14.58
CA GLY A 249 -12.64 -12.85 -14.97
C GLY A 249 -12.84 -11.89 -13.80
N LYS A 250 -12.83 -12.39 -12.55
CA LYS A 250 -12.86 -11.54 -11.36
C LYS A 250 -11.47 -10.99 -11.04
N GLY A 251 -11.43 -10.09 -10.07
CA GLY A 251 -10.18 -9.59 -9.51
C GLY A 251 -10.40 -8.78 -8.25
N TYR A 252 -9.32 -8.54 -7.55
CA TYR A 252 -9.29 -7.77 -6.31
C TYR A 252 -7.95 -7.08 -6.14
N VAL A 253 -7.93 -6.08 -5.25
CA VAL A 253 -6.74 -5.39 -4.80
C VAL A 253 -6.42 -5.82 -3.37
N LEU A 254 -5.17 -6.20 -3.13
CA LEU A 254 -4.62 -6.53 -1.83
C LEU A 254 -3.88 -5.31 -1.28
N GLN A 255 -4.12 -4.98 -0.01
CA GLN A 255 -3.37 -3.99 0.74
C GLN A 255 -2.39 -4.71 1.68
N GLU A 256 -1.11 -4.51 1.46
CA GLU A 256 -0.01 -4.96 2.32
C GLU A 256 0.43 -3.80 3.21
N ALA A 257 0.38 -3.96 4.52
CA ALA A 257 0.96 -3.00 5.45
C ALA A 257 2.48 -2.92 5.30
N LYS A 258 3.08 -1.83 5.76
CA LYS A 258 4.54 -1.65 5.79
C LYS A 258 5.34 -2.82 6.39
N ASN A 259 4.75 -3.58 7.32
CA ASN A 259 5.36 -4.76 7.93
C ASN A 259 5.18 -6.07 7.13
N GLY A 260 4.64 -6.00 5.91
CA GLY A 260 4.39 -7.15 5.04
C GLY A 260 3.10 -7.95 5.32
N SER A 261 2.26 -7.51 6.26
CA SER A 261 1.00 -8.21 6.57
C SER A 261 -0.13 -7.77 5.63
N LEU A 262 -1.02 -8.71 5.27
CA LEU A 262 -2.26 -8.40 4.56
C LEU A 262 -3.20 -7.66 5.51
N THR A 263 -3.64 -6.47 5.14
CA THR A 263 -4.60 -5.68 5.94
C THR A 263 -6.00 -5.70 5.36
N ARG A 264 -6.13 -5.68 4.02
CA ARG A 264 -7.42 -5.62 3.35
C ARG A 264 -7.39 -6.28 1.97
N THR A 265 -8.51 -6.89 1.62
CA THR A 265 -8.82 -7.31 0.25
C THR A 265 -10.01 -6.47 -0.26
N ILE A 266 -9.89 -5.88 -1.44
CA ILE A 266 -10.88 -4.95 -2.02
C ILE A 266 -11.28 -5.49 -3.39
N ASP A 267 -12.57 -5.76 -3.61
CA ASP A 267 -13.02 -6.23 -4.92
C ASP A 267 -12.75 -5.18 -6.01
N CYS A 268 -12.35 -5.62 -7.21
CA CYS A 268 -12.03 -4.69 -8.30
C CYS A 268 -13.18 -3.74 -8.67
N ALA A 269 -14.42 -4.21 -8.51
CA ALA A 269 -15.64 -3.40 -8.68
C ALA A 269 -15.74 -2.18 -7.73
N GLN A 270 -14.94 -2.16 -6.66
CA GLN A 270 -14.93 -1.13 -5.62
C GLN A 270 -13.55 -0.48 -5.45
N ALA A 271 -12.56 -0.89 -6.24
CA ALA A 271 -11.18 -0.48 -6.08
C ALA A 271 -10.85 0.89 -6.71
N ASP A 272 -11.81 1.60 -7.30
CA ASP A 272 -11.59 2.87 -8.03
C ASP A 272 -10.87 3.94 -7.20
N PHE A 273 -11.01 3.89 -5.86
CA PHE A 273 -10.32 4.81 -4.94
C PHE A 273 -8.83 4.49 -4.74
N VAL A 274 -8.34 3.34 -5.21
CA VAL A 274 -6.95 2.89 -5.08
C VAL A 274 -6.23 3.04 -6.41
N GLY A 275 -5.41 4.07 -6.58
CA GLY A 275 -4.48 4.17 -7.71
C GLY A 275 -5.11 4.16 -9.10
N GLY A 276 -6.35 4.64 -9.22
CA GLY A 276 -7.11 4.60 -10.46
C GLY A 276 -7.81 3.26 -10.74
N GLY A 277 -7.89 2.38 -9.74
CA GLY A 277 -8.63 1.13 -9.80
C GLY A 277 -7.87 -0.04 -10.41
N CYS A 278 -8.63 -1.09 -10.73
CA CYS A 278 -8.13 -2.27 -11.41
C CYS A 278 -7.90 -2.01 -12.90
N LYS A 279 -6.83 -2.60 -13.43
CA LYS A 279 -6.42 -2.50 -14.84
C LYS A 279 -6.31 -3.87 -15.52
N LEU A 280 -6.07 -4.92 -14.76
CA LEU A 280 -6.04 -6.30 -15.25
C LEU A 280 -7.46 -6.91 -15.30
N THR A 281 -8.37 -6.38 -14.49
CA THR A 281 -9.77 -6.80 -14.41
C THR A 281 -10.70 -5.70 -14.94
N ASP A 282 -11.71 -6.07 -15.73
CA ASP A 282 -12.79 -5.15 -16.09
C ASP A 282 -13.73 -4.94 -14.90
N SER A 283 -13.47 -3.90 -14.11
CA SER A 283 -14.25 -3.57 -12.91
C SER A 283 -15.74 -3.35 -13.20
N ARG A 284 -16.13 -2.88 -14.40
CA ARG A 284 -17.54 -2.63 -14.73
C ARG A 284 -18.28 -3.92 -15.03
N ALA A 285 -17.65 -4.81 -15.80
CA ALA A 285 -18.18 -6.14 -16.04
C ALA A 285 -18.30 -6.91 -14.71
N ALA A 286 -17.24 -6.89 -13.88
CA ALA A 286 -17.24 -7.52 -12.56
C ALA A 286 -18.34 -6.96 -11.64
N ALA A 287 -18.54 -5.64 -11.60
CA ALA A 287 -19.61 -5.02 -10.82
C ALA A 287 -21.00 -5.46 -11.29
N THR A 288 -21.19 -5.55 -12.61
CA THR A 288 -22.46 -5.95 -13.22
C THR A 288 -22.78 -7.42 -12.93
N GLU A 289 -21.78 -8.31 -13.02
CA GLU A 289 -21.93 -9.71 -12.65
C GLU A 289 -22.27 -9.87 -11.16
N GLN A 290 -21.56 -9.15 -10.29
CA GLN A 290 -21.78 -9.21 -8.85
C GLN A 290 -23.16 -8.66 -8.45
N ASN A 291 -23.60 -7.56 -9.08
CA ASN A 291 -24.98 -7.06 -8.96
C ASN A 291 -26.00 -8.15 -9.33
N GLY A 292 -25.76 -8.87 -10.44
CA GLY A 292 -26.61 -9.99 -10.86
C GLY A 292 -26.63 -11.14 -9.86
N LEU A 293 -25.48 -11.47 -9.25
CA LEU A 293 -25.39 -12.47 -8.20
C LEU A 293 -26.19 -12.06 -6.95
N TYR A 294 -25.95 -10.86 -6.42
CA TYR A 294 -26.67 -10.37 -5.23
C TYR A 294 -28.16 -10.19 -5.49
N THR A 295 -28.56 -9.83 -6.69
CA THR A 295 -29.98 -9.83 -7.09
C THR A 295 -30.60 -11.21 -6.90
N ARG A 296 -29.94 -12.27 -7.39
CA ARG A 296 -30.44 -13.65 -7.24
C ARG A 296 -30.47 -14.08 -5.78
N LEU A 297 -29.40 -13.81 -5.02
CA LEU A 297 -29.30 -14.20 -3.62
C LEU A 297 -30.32 -13.45 -2.74
N ALA A 298 -30.48 -12.15 -2.94
CA ALA A 298 -31.47 -11.35 -2.22
C ALA A 298 -32.90 -11.86 -2.49
N LYS A 299 -33.23 -12.11 -3.76
CA LYS A 299 -34.54 -12.68 -4.15
C LYS A 299 -34.77 -14.07 -3.55
N ALA A 300 -33.76 -14.93 -3.56
CA ALA A 300 -33.82 -16.25 -2.92
C ALA A 300 -34.04 -16.17 -1.41
N ALA A 301 -33.50 -15.13 -0.75
CA ALA A 301 -33.74 -14.83 0.65
C ALA A 301 -35.07 -14.09 0.92
N GLY A 302 -35.95 -13.96 -0.09
CA GLY A 302 -37.26 -13.31 0.04
C GLY A 302 -37.25 -11.78 -0.05
N PHE A 303 -36.09 -11.17 -0.37
CA PHE A 303 -35.98 -9.72 -0.55
C PHE A 303 -35.92 -9.38 -2.05
N ASN A 304 -37.04 -8.91 -2.60
CA ASN A 304 -37.13 -8.56 -4.02
C ASN A 304 -36.33 -7.28 -4.35
N CYS A 305 -35.02 -7.42 -4.57
CA CYS A 305 -34.11 -6.32 -4.90
C CYS A 305 -33.40 -6.61 -6.22
N ASP A 306 -33.62 -5.73 -7.21
CA ASP A 306 -32.81 -5.68 -8.43
C ASP A 306 -31.58 -4.82 -8.13
N VAL A 307 -30.50 -5.47 -7.68
CA VAL A 307 -29.30 -4.78 -7.18
C VAL A 307 -28.66 -3.98 -8.31
N SER A 308 -28.56 -2.67 -8.12
CA SER A 308 -27.89 -1.75 -9.06
C SER A 308 -26.53 -1.30 -8.55
N LYS A 309 -26.31 -1.38 -7.24
CA LYS A 309 -25.05 -1.01 -6.58
C LYS A 309 -24.94 -1.76 -5.26
N TYR A 310 -23.72 -2.07 -4.84
CA TYR A 310 -23.44 -2.61 -3.52
C TYR A 310 -22.18 -2.01 -2.90
N GLY A 311 -22.08 -2.11 -1.57
CA GLY A 311 -20.97 -1.64 -0.76
C GLY A 311 -20.54 -2.78 0.15
N THR A 312 -19.26 -3.15 0.17
CA THR A 312 -18.78 -4.17 1.12
C THR A 312 -18.65 -3.57 2.51
N LEU A 313 -19.07 -4.34 3.50
CA LEU A 313 -19.00 -4.00 4.92
C LEU A 313 -18.10 -5.02 5.63
N GLN A 314 -17.53 -4.64 6.76
CA GLN A 314 -16.82 -5.60 7.59
C GLN A 314 -17.80 -6.66 8.12
N GLY A 315 -17.43 -7.93 8.00
CA GLY A 315 -18.27 -9.07 8.31
C GLY A 315 -17.50 -10.22 8.94
N ALA A 316 -18.23 -11.28 9.28
CA ALA A 316 -17.62 -12.53 9.74
C ALA A 316 -16.87 -13.22 8.60
N ALA A 317 -15.79 -13.94 8.91
CA ALA A 317 -15.03 -14.68 7.92
C ALA A 317 -15.92 -15.68 7.16
N GLY A 318 -15.85 -15.66 5.82
CA GLY A 318 -16.64 -16.53 4.96
C GLY A 318 -18.11 -16.11 4.77
N VAL A 319 -18.49 -14.92 5.23
CA VAL A 319 -19.79 -14.30 4.97
C VAL A 319 -19.58 -13.02 4.17
N ASP A 320 -20.25 -12.89 3.03
CA ASP A 320 -20.21 -11.68 2.23
C ASP A 320 -21.22 -10.67 2.77
N THR A 321 -20.74 -9.71 3.56
CA THR A 321 -21.57 -8.66 4.15
C THR A 321 -21.56 -7.44 3.25
N VAL A 322 -22.72 -7.11 2.69
CA VAL A 322 -22.88 -5.99 1.76
C VAL A 322 -24.09 -5.12 2.09
N GLU A 323 -23.96 -3.82 1.84
CA GLU A 323 -25.11 -2.94 1.67
C GLU A 323 -25.55 -2.97 0.20
N LEU A 324 -26.84 -3.19 -0.04
CA LEU A 324 -27.45 -3.27 -1.36
C LEU A 324 -28.28 -2.00 -1.63
N ALA A 325 -28.12 -1.42 -2.81
CA ALA A 325 -29.06 -0.47 -3.39
C ALA A 325 -29.79 -1.13 -4.55
N CYS A 326 -31.11 -0.96 -4.59
CA CYS A 326 -31.98 -1.61 -5.55
C CYS A 326 -32.48 -0.58 -6.59
N SER A 327 -32.61 -0.99 -7.85
CA SER A 327 -33.22 -0.15 -8.91
C SER A 327 -34.75 -0.21 -8.91
N ASN A 328 -35.32 -1.29 -8.37
CA ASN A 328 -36.77 -1.55 -8.37
C ASN A 328 -37.48 -1.14 -7.08
N ARG A 329 -36.75 -0.67 -6.05
CA ARG A 329 -37.31 -0.22 -4.78
C ARG A 329 -36.39 0.79 -4.09
N PRO A 330 -36.95 1.75 -3.35
CA PRO A 330 -36.17 2.79 -2.68
C PRO A 330 -35.54 2.32 -1.36
N ASP A 331 -36.06 1.28 -0.73
CA ASP A 331 -35.46 0.66 0.44
C ASP A 331 -34.46 -0.43 0.02
N GLY A 332 -33.16 -0.11 0.16
CA GLY A 332 -32.09 -1.09 0.10
C GLY A 332 -32.02 -1.97 1.34
N ALA A 333 -30.92 -2.69 1.49
CA ALA A 333 -30.76 -3.68 2.56
C ALA A 333 -29.30 -3.87 2.97
N ILE A 334 -29.11 -4.38 4.19
CA ILE A 334 -27.87 -5.02 4.59
C ILE A 334 -28.06 -6.53 4.40
N ALA A 335 -27.26 -7.12 3.54
CA ALA A 335 -27.28 -8.54 3.26
C ALA A 335 -26.01 -9.22 3.77
N LEU A 336 -26.18 -10.35 4.44
CA LEU A 336 -25.13 -11.25 4.89
C LEU A 336 -25.30 -12.53 4.07
N PHE A 337 -24.52 -12.70 3.02
CA PHE A 337 -24.60 -13.89 2.17
C PHE A 337 -23.62 -14.95 2.69
N GLY A 338 -24.18 -15.99 3.30
CA GLY A 338 -23.42 -17.15 3.75
C GLY A 338 -23.24 -18.20 2.65
N ARG A 339 -22.63 -19.34 3.00
CA ARG A 339 -22.39 -20.45 2.05
C ARG A 339 -23.67 -21.15 1.60
N ASP A 340 -24.74 -21.03 2.38
CA ASP A 340 -26.04 -21.65 2.12
C ASP A 340 -27.19 -20.68 2.42
N ALA A 341 -28.40 -21.10 2.08
CA ALA A 341 -29.60 -20.29 2.29
C ALA A 341 -29.88 -20.04 3.78
N ALA A 342 -29.52 -20.97 4.68
CA ALA A 342 -29.77 -20.84 6.11
C ALA A 342 -28.85 -19.81 6.79
N SER A 343 -27.64 -19.65 6.26
CA SER A 343 -26.65 -18.65 6.68
C SER A 343 -26.82 -17.31 5.95
N THR A 344 -27.75 -17.21 5.01
CA THR A 344 -28.08 -15.95 4.32
C THR A 344 -29.14 -15.16 5.07
N LYS A 345 -28.87 -13.89 5.35
CA LYS A 345 -29.82 -12.97 5.99
C LYS A 345 -29.88 -11.65 5.23
N VAL A 346 -31.09 -11.11 5.06
CA VAL A 346 -31.29 -9.78 4.46
C VAL A 346 -32.11 -8.94 5.42
N TYR A 347 -31.51 -7.85 5.87
CA TYR A 347 -32.10 -6.89 6.80
C TYR A 347 -32.46 -5.62 6.06
N ASP A 348 -33.64 -5.06 6.33
CA ASP A 348 -33.85 -3.65 6.00
C ASP A 348 -32.89 -2.75 6.81
N CYS A 349 -32.77 -1.48 6.45
CA CYS A 349 -31.76 -0.62 7.08
C CYS A 349 -31.95 -0.39 8.59
N VAL A 350 -33.18 -0.41 9.10
CA VAL A 350 -33.42 -0.30 10.54
C VAL A 350 -32.94 -1.57 11.24
N GLN A 351 -33.29 -2.73 10.71
CA GLN A 351 -32.83 -4.03 11.22
C GLN A 351 -31.30 -4.18 11.09
N GLY A 352 -30.71 -3.68 10.01
CA GLY A 352 -29.27 -3.69 9.77
C GLY A 352 -28.52 -2.86 10.82
N GLU A 353 -29.03 -1.68 11.17
CA GLU A 353 -28.44 -0.85 12.24
C GLU A 353 -28.63 -1.47 13.63
N VAL A 354 -29.77 -2.11 13.89
CA VAL A 354 -29.96 -2.93 15.10
C VAL A 354 -28.95 -4.07 15.17
N ALA A 355 -28.60 -4.67 14.02
CA ALA A 355 -27.58 -5.72 13.90
C ALA A 355 -26.13 -5.18 13.97
N GLY A 356 -25.94 -3.85 14.09
CA GLY A 356 -24.62 -3.22 14.26
C GLY A 356 -23.96 -2.75 12.97
N PHE A 357 -24.67 -2.80 11.84
CA PHE A 357 -24.18 -2.25 10.57
C PHE A 357 -24.59 -0.78 10.42
N ARG A 358 -24.08 -0.09 9.39
CA ARG A 358 -24.57 1.24 9.00
C ARG A 358 -25.08 1.20 7.58
N CYS A 359 -26.24 1.78 7.34
CA CYS A 359 -26.71 2.05 5.99
C CYS A 359 -26.21 3.41 5.50
N SER A 360 -25.61 3.43 4.31
CA SER A 360 -25.07 4.61 3.64
C SER A 360 -25.76 4.91 2.32
N PHE A 361 -26.35 3.92 1.66
CA PHE A 361 -27.08 4.07 0.40
C PHE A 361 -28.56 4.35 0.59
N THR A 362 -29.15 3.87 1.68
CA THR A 362 -30.59 3.92 1.91
C THR A 362 -30.91 4.79 3.13
N LYS A 363 -31.83 5.74 2.95
CA LYS A 363 -32.42 6.52 4.04
C LYS A 363 -33.55 5.74 4.71
N TYR A 364 -33.98 6.16 5.89
CA TYR A 364 -35.06 5.48 6.61
C TYR A 364 -36.45 5.79 6.03
N ASP A 365 -36.63 6.89 5.30
CA ASP A 365 -37.94 7.37 4.83
C ASP A 365 -38.77 6.30 4.09
N PRO A 366 -38.18 5.49 3.18
CA PRO A 366 -38.87 4.37 2.56
C PRO A 366 -39.43 3.31 3.53
N LEU A 367 -38.89 3.20 4.74
CA LEU A 367 -39.28 2.21 5.75
C LEU A 367 -40.39 2.71 6.69
N TYR A 368 -40.75 4.00 6.66
CA TYR A 368 -41.73 4.58 7.58
C TYR A 368 -43.11 3.92 7.49
N GLY A 369 -43.56 3.53 6.29
CA GLY A 369 -44.82 2.79 6.14
C GLY A 369 -44.80 1.41 6.83
N LYS A 370 -43.67 0.70 6.73
CA LYS A 370 -43.46 -0.58 7.42
C LYS A 370 -43.43 -0.39 8.94
N LEU A 371 -42.70 0.61 9.42
CA LEU A 371 -42.63 0.94 10.85
C LEU A 371 -43.99 1.36 11.41
N SER A 372 -44.79 2.12 10.65
CA SER A 372 -46.17 2.47 11.02
C SER A 372 -47.05 1.22 11.16
N THR A 373 -46.91 0.27 10.23
CA THR A 373 -47.63 -1.00 10.27
C THR A 373 -47.22 -1.83 11.49
N SER A 374 -45.92 -1.92 11.77
CA SER A 374 -45.39 -2.60 12.97
C SER A 374 -45.88 -1.96 14.26
N LEU A 375 -45.85 -0.62 14.34
CA LEU A 375 -46.35 0.13 15.49
C LEU A 375 -47.83 -0.15 15.75
N LYS A 376 -48.67 -0.08 14.69
CA LYS A 376 -50.09 -0.37 14.79
C LYS A 376 -50.38 -1.82 15.21
N GLY A 377 -49.55 -2.77 14.77
CA GLY A 377 -49.64 -4.16 15.23
C GLY A 377 -49.39 -4.33 16.72
N LEU A 378 -48.50 -3.52 17.31
CA LEU A 378 -48.17 -3.54 18.74
C LEU A 378 -49.08 -2.64 19.59
N LYS A 379 -49.63 -1.59 18.99
CA LYS A 379 -50.54 -0.61 19.60
C LYS A 379 -51.73 -0.33 18.67
N PRO A 380 -52.76 -1.19 18.64
CA PRO A 380 -53.88 -1.08 17.71
C PRO A 380 -54.61 0.28 17.73
N ASP A 381 -54.65 0.92 18.90
CA ASP A 381 -55.34 2.21 19.12
C ASP A 381 -54.51 3.43 18.70
N THR A 382 -53.26 3.25 18.26
CA THR A 382 -52.42 4.37 17.83
C THR A 382 -52.88 4.93 16.47
N THR A 383 -52.91 6.25 16.36
CA THR A 383 -53.09 6.97 15.09
C THR A 383 -51.76 7.30 14.42
N CYS A 384 -50.64 7.01 15.09
CA CYS A 384 -49.31 7.42 14.66
C CYS A 384 -48.95 6.84 13.30
N GLN A 385 -48.81 7.72 12.31
CA GLN A 385 -48.08 7.43 11.08
C GLN A 385 -46.64 7.89 11.28
N VAL A 386 -45.68 6.99 11.13
CA VAL A 386 -44.26 7.31 11.34
C VAL A 386 -43.81 8.32 10.30
N SER A 387 -43.17 9.40 10.75
CA SER A 387 -42.60 10.45 9.90
C SER A 387 -41.09 10.59 10.02
N GLU A 388 -40.51 10.12 11.12
CA GLU A 388 -39.06 10.01 11.32
C GLU A 388 -38.77 8.79 12.20
N ALA A 389 -37.58 8.20 12.03
CA ALA A 389 -37.12 7.10 12.86
C ALA A 389 -35.60 7.12 13.03
N ARG A 390 -35.11 6.53 14.12
CA ARG A 390 -33.68 6.28 14.36
C ARG A 390 -33.46 5.13 15.34
N VAL A 391 -32.38 4.37 15.17
CA VAL A 391 -31.93 3.43 16.20
C VAL A 391 -31.33 4.22 17.36
N ILE A 392 -31.80 3.99 18.59
CA ILE A 392 -31.36 4.71 19.79
C ILE A 392 -30.46 3.87 20.72
N GLY A 393 -30.34 2.58 20.46
CA GLY A 393 -29.47 1.70 21.21
C GLY A 393 -29.83 0.23 21.02
N ALA A 394 -29.04 -0.64 21.62
CA ALA A 394 -29.29 -2.06 21.64
C ALA A 394 -28.68 -2.73 22.87
N THR A 395 -29.26 -3.82 23.31
CA THR A 395 -28.67 -4.80 24.24
C THR A 395 -28.14 -6.02 23.47
N ALA A 396 -27.77 -7.07 24.19
CA ALA A 396 -27.43 -8.37 23.59
C ALA A 396 -28.61 -8.95 22.78
N ASP A 397 -29.84 -8.80 23.28
CA ASP A 397 -31.03 -9.49 22.75
C ASP A 397 -31.97 -8.57 21.97
N GLU A 398 -31.87 -7.26 22.15
CA GLU A 398 -32.87 -6.31 21.65
C GLU A 398 -32.24 -5.05 21.06
N GLY A 399 -32.81 -4.54 19.97
CA GLY A 399 -32.54 -3.20 19.45
C GLY A 399 -33.72 -2.28 19.68
N PHE A 400 -33.46 -0.98 19.87
CA PHE A 400 -34.50 0.00 20.14
C PHE A 400 -34.52 1.07 19.06
N VAL A 401 -35.70 1.30 18.50
CA VAL A 401 -35.94 2.26 17.43
C VAL A 401 -36.91 3.32 17.92
N GLU A 402 -36.45 4.56 17.97
CA GLU A 402 -37.32 5.70 18.21
C GLU A 402 -38.07 6.05 16.93
N LEU A 403 -39.37 6.33 17.06
CA LEU A 403 -40.28 6.75 16.02
C LEU A 403 -40.93 8.08 16.40
N ALA A 404 -41.05 9.00 15.44
CA ALA A 404 -41.87 10.20 15.57
C ALA A 404 -43.12 10.09 14.69
N CYS A 405 -44.21 10.71 15.13
CA CYS A 405 -45.51 10.65 14.47
C CYS A 405 -45.75 11.89 13.59
N ALA A 406 -46.31 11.68 12.41
CA ALA A 406 -46.62 12.73 11.43
C ALA A 406 -47.67 13.73 11.92
N ASP A 407 -48.56 13.31 12.83
CA ASP A 407 -49.57 14.16 13.47
C ASP A 407 -48.94 15.19 14.44
N GLY A 408 -47.68 14.98 14.84
CA GLY A 408 -46.96 15.81 15.81
C GLY A 408 -47.19 15.39 17.26
N MET A 409 -47.89 14.28 17.50
CA MET A 409 -48.10 13.73 18.83
C MET A 409 -46.84 13.05 19.35
N ALA A 410 -46.82 12.74 20.66
CA ALA A 410 -45.71 12.02 21.27
C ALA A 410 -45.49 10.66 20.59
N GLY A 411 -44.26 10.42 20.15
CA GLY A 411 -43.89 9.20 19.47
C GLY A 411 -43.64 8.01 20.40
N TYR A 412 -42.99 7.00 19.82
CA TYR A 412 -42.84 5.68 20.40
C TYR A 412 -41.40 5.19 20.29
N VAL A 413 -41.06 4.21 21.12
CA VAL A 413 -39.89 3.37 20.96
C VAL A 413 -40.36 1.94 20.70
N ILE A 414 -39.95 1.37 19.57
CA ILE A 414 -40.16 -0.06 19.28
C ILE A 414 -38.92 -0.84 19.69
N GLY A 415 -39.13 -1.90 20.45
CA GLY A 415 -38.15 -2.94 20.71
C GLY A 415 -38.16 -4.00 19.59
N ILE A 416 -36.99 -4.34 19.06
CA ILE A 416 -36.78 -5.34 18.00
C ILE A 416 -35.95 -6.48 18.57
N ASN A 417 -36.51 -7.69 18.58
CA ASN A 417 -35.78 -8.88 19.02
C ASN A 417 -34.67 -9.21 18.01
N LYS A 418 -33.41 -9.32 18.45
CA LYS A 418 -32.27 -9.58 17.56
C LYS A 418 -32.20 -11.01 17.02
N ALA A 419 -32.87 -11.97 17.67
CA ALA A 419 -32.88 -13.36 17.24
C ALA A 419 -33.66 -13.55 15.92
N ASP A 420 -34.81 -12.87 15.78
CA ASP A 420 -35.69 -13.00 14.62
C ASP A 420 -35.99 -11.67 13.90
N MET A 421 -35.42 -10.56 14.37
CA MET A 421 -35.61 -9.20 13.86
C MET A 421 -37.07 -8.73 13.82
N LYS A 422 -37.93 -9.30 14.67
CA LYS A 422 -39.34 -8.90 14.76
C LYS A 422 -39.56 -7.82 15.82
N PRO A 423 -40.51 -6.89 15.58
CA PRO A 423 -41.01 -6.00 16.62
C PRO A 423 -41.57 -6.82 17.79
N LYS A 424 -41.10 -6.53 19.00
CA LYS A 424 -41.44 -7.24 20.24
C LYS A 424 -42.37 -6.42 21.11
N GLU A 425 -42.07 -5.15 21.29
CA GLU A 425 -42.86 -4.25 22.12
C GLU A 425 -42.83 -2.81 21.59
N ALA A 426 -43.80 -2.01 22.00
CA ALA A 426 -43.86 -0.58 21.73
C ALA A 426 -44.16 0.18 23.03
N LEU A 427 -43.28 1.11 23.37
CA LEU A 427 -43.39 1.99 24.53
C LEU A 427 -43.63 3.42 24.03
N SER A 428 -44.46 4.19 24.72
CA SER A 428 -44.50 5.64 24.43
C SER A 428 -43.16 6.27 24.80
N CYS A 429 -42.81 7.38 24.17
CA CYS A 429 -41.58 8.12 24.51
C CYS A 429 -41.49 8.49 25.99
N GLY A 430 -42.62 8.70 26.67
CA GLY A 430 -42.68 8.94 28.11
C GLY A 430 -42.27 7.71 28.94
N GLN A 431 -42.61 6.50 28.48
CA GLN A 431 -42.25 5.24 29.12
C GLN A 431 -40.79 4.85 28.85
N ALA A 432 -40.25 5.22 27.69
CA ALA A 432 -38.92 4.82 27.23
C ALA A 432 -37.76 5.71 27.70
N LYS A 433 -37.95 6.60 28.69
CA LYS A 433 -36.93 7.58 29.14
C LYS A 433 -35.59 6.96 29.56
N GLY A 434 -35.57 5.70 30.00
CA GLY A 434 -34.36 4.97 30.40
C GLY A 434 -33.63 4.22 29.28
N ILE A 435 -34.16 4.20 28.05
CA ILE A 435 -33.63 3.39 26.95
C ILE A 435 -32.84 4.29 25.99
N GLY A 436 -31.57 3.97 25.74
CA GLY A 436 -30.79 4.64 24.68
C GLY A 436 -30.63 6.16 24.85
N GLY A 437 -30.76 6.67 26.08
CA GLY A 437 -30.78 8.11 26.36
C GLY A 437 -32.10 8.82 26.01
N GLY A 438 -33.18 8.05 25.82
CA GLY A 438 -34.54 8.53 25.61
C GLY A 438 -34.83 8.99 24.17
N CYS A 439 -36.08 9.40 23.95
CA CYS A 439 -36.52 9.98 22.69
C CYS A 439 -35.91 11.38 22.46
N LYS A 440 -35.34 11.62 21.27
CA LYS A 440 -34.71 12.89 20.88
C LYS A 440 -35.05 13.37 19.47
N LEU A 441 -35.89 12.66 18.72
CA LEU A 441 -36.44 13.21 17.47
C LEU A 441 -37.22 14.49 17.79
N ALA A 442 -37.11 15.50 16.93
CA ALA A 442 -37.57 16.85 17.24
C ALA A 442 -39.06 16.88 17.66
N THR A 443 -39.89 16.13 16.95
CA THR A 443 -41.33 15.95 17.22
C THR A 443 -41.61 15.30 18.57
N ASN A 444 -40.71 14.44 19.07
CA ASN A 444 -40.87 13.77 20.36
C ASN A 444 -40.40 14.61 21.54
N VAL A 445 -39.45 15.54 21.30
CA VAL A 445 -38.97 16.47 22.33
C VAL A 445 -39.96 17.62 22.52
N ASN A 446 -40.59 18.09 21.43
CA ASN A 446 -41.59 19.16 21.44
C ASN A 446 -42.90 18.71 20.79
N PRO A 447 -43.62 17.74 21.39
CA PRO A 447 -44.88 17.26 20.82
C PRO A 447 -45.93 18.37 20.83
N LYS A 448 -46.79 18.38 19.81
CA LYS A 448 -48.00 19.21 19.85
C LYS A 448 -48.83 18.78 21.07
N LYS A 449 -49.32 19.77 21.82
CA LYS A 449 -50.27 19.51 22.91
C LYS A 449 -51.59 19.12 22.24
N GLY A 450 -51.99 17.86 22.39
CA GLY A 450 -53.29 17.35 21.96
C GLY A 450 -54.43 17.90 22.80
#